data_AF-A0A4Q7GB89-F1
#
_entry.id   AF-A0A4Q7GB89-F1
#
_cell.length_a   1.000
_cell.length_b   1.000
_cell.length_c   1.000
_cell.angle_alpha   90.00
_cell.angle_beta   90.00
_cell.angle_gamma   90.00
#
_symmetry.space_group_name_H-M   'P 1'
#
loop_
_entity.id
_entity.type
_entity.pdbx_description
1 polymer ?
#
loop_
_entity_poly.entity_id
_entity_poly.type
_entity_poly.pdbx_seq_one_letter_code
_entity_poly.pdbx_strand_id
1 'polypeptide(L)'
;MSNIRDTTLTRVQSDVVAKIIDYIRREKLPVDSRLTESQLAEEVGVSRSPIRAALQLLAEKGIVISAANKGHYLARDGGTLDAIDLPISPPPDVSLYDRIAMDRMRDRVPEQFTEASFMRRYDVSRAQLVRTLTKMSQDGLVRRSTGHGWIFMPSLNSAKAYAASYRFRIIVEPAGLMEATFVLDRPATERCRAAHEQMLVRAKSGKLSGREIFDTNAKFHEMLAVMSGNRFVAQAVEQQNRLRQLSEYYVYDDEDRIQTLVREHCEIMDALLAGDQIWAATLLRRHLEIASRLAPPFAKAASERTP
;
A
#
# COMPACT_ATOMS: atom_id res chain seq x y z
N MET A 1 -18.29 24.99 -16.87
CA MET A 1 -17.55 24.34 -17.98
C MET A 1 -16.07 24.34 -17.66
N SER A 2 -15.55 23.22 -17.14
CA SER A 2 -14.24 22.67 -17.51
C SER A 2 -14.29 21.21 -17.07
N ASN A 3 -14.34 20.32 -18.05
CA ASN A 3 -14.52 18.89 -17.86
C ASN A 3 -13.15 18.34 -17.45
N ILE A 4 -12.90 18.20 -16.14
CA ILE A 4 -11.70 17.54 -15.62
C ILE A 4 -11.84 16.06 -16.02
N ARG A 5 -11.29 15.71 -17.18
CA ARG A 5 -11.07 14.31 -17.53
C ARG A 5 -10.08 13.79 -16.51
N ASP A 6 -10.53 12.85 -15.67
CA ASP A 6 -9.68 12.07 -14.80
C ASP A 6 -8.81 11.19 -15.73
N THR A 7 -7.68 11.73 -16.19
CA THR A 7 -6.79 11.04 -17.14
C THR A 7 -6.05 9.95 -16.38
N THR A 8 -6.60 8.73 -16.39
CA THR A 8 -5.97 7.55 -15.81
C THR A 8 -4.74 7.15 -16.63
N LEU A 9 -3.57 7.05 -16.01
CA LEU A 9 -2.29 6.83 -16.70
C LEU A 9 -1.96 5.36 -16.82
N THR A 10 -1.43 4.93 -17.97
CA THR A 10 -0.80 3.60 -18.06
C THR A 10 0.36 3.48 -17.06
N ARG A 11 0.67 2.25 -16.62
CA ARG A 11 1.80 1.99 -15.72
C ARG A 11 3.11 2.55 -16.26
N VAL A 12 3.37 2.38 -17.58
CA VAL A 12 4.54 2.97 -18.25
C VAL A 12 4.56 4.49 -18.13
N GLN A 13 3.42 5.17 -18.29
CA GLN A 13 3.35 6.62 -18.10
C GLN A 13 3.55 7.01 -16.63
N SER A 14 3.01 6.24 -15.69
CA SER A 14 3.15 6.49 -14.25
C SER A 14 4.61 6.31 -13.79
N ASP A 15 5.26 5.23 -14.23
CA ASP A 15 6.67 4.93 -13.97
C ASP A 15 7.57 6.02 -14.56
N VAL A 16 7.26 6.50 -15.76
CA VAL A 16 8.00 7.59 -16.40
C VAL A 16 7.82 8.90 -15.65
N VAL A 17 6.62 9.23 -15.19
CA VAL A 17 6.40 10.44 -14.39
C VAL A 17 7.14 10.33 -13.05
N ALA A 18 7.07 9.17 -12.37
CA ALA A 18 7.78 8.95 -11.11
C ALA A 18 9.29 9.13 -11.27
N LYS A 19 9.88 8.57 -12.34
CA LYS A 19 11.31 8.74 -12.65
C LYS A 19 11.68 10.17 -13.02
N ILE A 20 10.83 10.90 -13.76
CA ILE A 20 11.06 12.33 -14.04
C ILE A 20 11.06 13.14 -12.74
N ILE A 21 10.16 12.83 -11.81
CA ILE A 21 10.09 13.51 -10.51
C ILE A 21 11.29 13.17 -9.63
N ASP A 22 11.71 11.91 -9.61
CA ASP A 22 12.93 11.50 -8.91
C ASP A 22 14.16 12.25 -9.44
N TYR A 23 14.30 12.35 -10.78
CA TYR A 23 15.34 13.14 -11.42
C TYR A 23 15.31 14.62 -11.00
N ILE A 24 14.14 15.27 -11.08
CA ILE A 24 13.97 16.68 -10.68
C ILE A 24 14.40 16.91 -9.23
N ARG A 25 14.08 15.98 -8.33
CA ARG A 25 14.43 16.04 -6.91
C ARG A 25 15.91 15.78 -6.66
N ARG A 26 16.47 14.76 -7.31
CA ARG A 26 17.89 14.39 -7.21
C ARG A 26 18.79 15.54 -7.65
N GLU A 27 18.46 16.15 -8.77
CA GLU A 27 19.22 17.27 -9.34
C GLU A 27 18.85 18.63 -8.73
N LYS A 28 17.85 18.68 -7.82
CA LYS A 28 17.35 19.91 -7.18
C LYS A 28 17.10 21.03 -8.18
N LEU A 29 16.41 20.71 -9.27
CA LEU A 29 16.20 21.66 -10.36
C LEU A 29 15.39 22.87 -9.86
N PRO A 30 15.87 24.11 -10.08
CA PRO A 30 15.14 25.30 -9.67
C PRO A 30 13.89 25.52 -10.54
N VAL A 31 12.97 26.35 -10.05
CA VAL A 31 11.85 26.88 -10.86
C VAL A 31 12.37 27.48 -12.17
N ASP A 32 11.58 27.36 -13.23
CA ASP A 32 11.89 27.76 -14.61
C ASP A 32 12.98 26.93 -15.30
N SER A 33 13.48 25.85 -14.67
CA SER A 33 14.36 24.90 -15.34
C SER A 33 13.70 24.32 -16.58
N ARG A 34 14.43 24.35 -17.70
CA ARG A 34 13.94 23.82 -18.97
C ARG A 34 14.02 22.30 -18.97
N LEU A 35 12.88 21.66 -19.20
CA LEU A 35 12.73 20.21 -19.30
C LEU A 35 12.56 19.82 -20.77
N THR A 36 13.57 19.19 -21.36
CA THR A 36 13.49 18.76 -22.77
C THR A 36 13.14 17.28 -22.88
N GLU A 37 12.32 16.92 -23.89
CA GLU A 37 11.95 15.51 -24.14
C GLU A 37 13.17 14.61 -24.36
N SER A 38 14.22 15.15 -24.99
CA SER A 38 15.41 14.37 -25.34
C SER A 38 16.27 14.08 -24.11
N GLN A 39 16.50 15.08 -23.26
CA GLN A 39 17.25 14.92 -22.01
C GLN A 39 16.54 13.97 -21.05
N LEU A 40 15.23 14.16 -20.87
CA LEU A 40 14.45 13.28 -19.99
C LEU A 40 14.35 11.85 -20.53
N ALA A 41 14.28 11.66 -21.85
CA ALA A 41 14.31 10.32 -22.44
C ALA A 41 15.63 9.58 -22.15
N GLU A 42 16.76 10.28 -22.26
CA GLU A 42 18.08 9.75 -21.97
C GLU A 42 18.24 9.40 -20.48
N GLU A 43 17.86 10.32 -19.61
CA GLU A 43 17.99 10.16 -18.15
C GLU A 43 17.08 9.07 -17.58
N VAL A 44 15.85 8.98 -18.08
CA VAL A 44 14.84 8.02 -17.61
C VAL A 44 15.00 6.64 -18.26
N GLY A 45 15.74 6.57 -19.38
CA GLY A 45 16.00 5.34 -20.14
C GLY A 45 14.79 4.85 -20.95
N VAL A 46 14.00 5.77 -21.53
CA VAL A 46 12.79 5.45 -22.30
C VAL A 46 12.72 6.25 -23.61
N SER A 47 11.80 5.88 -24.51
CA SER A 47 11.59 6.63 -25.77
C SER A 47 10.93 8.01 -25.53
N ARG A 48 10.99 8.92 -26.51
CA ARG A 48 10.44 10.28 -26.38
C ARG A 48 8.91 10.34 -26.27
N SER A 49 8.20 9.34 -26.81
CA SER A 49 6.73 9.25 -26.80
C SER A 49 6.14 9.21 -25.37
N PRO A 50 6.58 8.32 -24.46
CA PRO A 50 6.10 8.32 -23.07
C PRO A 50 6.54 9.56 -22.27
N ILE A 51 7.69 10.17 -22.59
CA ILE A 51 8.13 11.43 -21.97
C ILE A 51 7.17 12.58 -22.28
N ARG A 52 6.74 12.71 -23.53
CA ARG A 52 5.79 13.75 -23.94
C ARG A 52 4.46 13.63 -23.18
N ALA A 53 3.93 12.41 -23.06
CA ALA A 53 2.71 12.15 -22.29
C ALA A 53 2.89 12.49 -20.80
N ALA A 54 4.05 12.16 -20.22
CA ALA A 54 4.37 12.48 -18.83
C ALA A 54 4.48 13.99 -18.58
N LEU A 55 5.14 14.73 -19.48
CA LEU A 55 5.27 16.20 -19.37
C LEU A 55 3.92 16.91 -19.49
N GLN A 56 3.03 16.42 -20.36
CA GLN A 56 1.69 16.96 -20.50
C GLN A 56 0.87 16.79 -19.22
N LEU A 57 0.96 15.64 -18.58
CA LEU A 57 0.33 15.38 -17.28
C LEU A 57 0.93 16.23 -16.16
N LEU A 58 2.26 16.32 -16.08
CA LEU A 58 2.91 17.19 -15.10
C LEU A 58 2.48 18.66 -15.27
N ALA A 59 2.14 19.05 -16.50
CA ALA A 59 1.54 20.35 -16.76
C ALA A 59 0.10 20.47 -16.24
N GLU A 60 -0.73 19.45 -16.42
CA GLU A 60 -2.07 19.40 -15.80
C GLU A 60 -2.03 19.48 -14.27
N LYS A 61 -0.98 18.92 -13.65
CA LYS A 61 -0.76 18.97 -12.19
C LYS A 61 -0.09 20.27 -11.71
N GLY A 62 0.22 21.21 -12.61
CA GLY A 62 0.84 22.49 -12.26
C GLY A 62 2.27 22.36 -11.73
N ILE A 63 2.99 21.34 -12.18
CA ILE A 63 4.39 21.07 -11.83
C ILE A 63 5.30 21.44 -12.99
N VAL A 64 4.76 21.40 -14.20
CA VAL A 64 5.40 21.85 -15.42
C VAL A 64 4.53 22.92 -16.08
N ILE A 65 5.14 23.88 -16.76
CA ILE A 65 4.45 24.85 -17.61
C ILE A 65 4.83 24.52 -19.05
N SER A 66 3.82 24.29 -19.89
CA SER A 66 3.99 24.07 -21.32
C SER A 66 3.82 25.41 -22.05
N ALA A 67 4.90 25.96 -22.60
CA ALA A 67 4.83 27.16 -23.42
C ALA A 67 4.72 26.76 -24.90
N ALA A 68 3.67 27.22 -25.58
CA ALA A 68 3.44 26.93 -27.00
C ALA A 68 4.71 27.26 -27.82
N ASN A 69 5.25 26.25 -28.50
CA ASN A 69 6.48 26.29 -29.31
C ASN A 69 7.79 26.65 -28.58
N LYS A 70 7.82 26.68 -27.24
CA LYS A 70 9.03 27.00 -26.44
C LYS A 70 9.48 25.89 -25.49
N GLY A 71 8.73 24.79 -25.38
CA GLY A 71 9.07 23.61 -24.56
C GLY A 71 8.41 23.62 -23.18
N HIS A 72 8.92 22.77 -22.29
CA HIS A 72 8.40 22.57 -20.94
C HIS A 72 9.35 23.17 -19.90
N TYR A 73 8.79 23.83 -18.88
CA TYR A 73 9.54 24.50 -17.81
C TYR A 73 9.03 24.05 -16.45
N LEU A 74 9.92 23.90 -15.47
CA LEU A 74 9.54 23.49 -14.14
C LEU A 74 8.81 24.63 -13.40
N ALA A 75 7.63 24.35 -12.85
CA ALA A 75 6.79 25.32 -12.15
C ALA A 75 7.04 25.38 -10.64
N ARG A 76 7.73 24.38 -10.08
CA ARG A 76 7.95 24.20 -8.65
C ARG A 76 9.38 23.81 -8.37
N ASP A 77 9.93 24.24 -7.25
CA ASP A 77 11.31 23.92 -6.90
C ASP A 77 11.49 22.42 -6.62
N GLY A 78 12.48 21.81 -7.27
CA GLY A 78 12.77 20.38 -7.15
C GLY A 78 13.19 19.95 -5.75
N GLY A 79 13.80 20.85 -4.97
CA GLY A 79 14.19 20.59 -3.58
C GLY A 79 13.01 20.52 -2.61
N THR A 80 11.89 21.15 -2.96
CA THR A 80 10.65 21.17 -2.15
C THR A 80 9.50 20.39 -2.80
N LEU A 81 9.78 19.64 -3.86
CA LEU A 81 8.76 18.93 -4.62
C LEU A 81 8.34 17.66 -3.88
N ASP A 82 7.16 17.71 -3.25
CA ASP A 82 6.55 16.54 -2.60
C ASP A 82 6.16 15.46 -3.62
N ALA A 83 6.10 14.20 -3.17
CA ALA A 83 5.67 13.09 -4.01
C ALA A 83 4.26 13.35 -4.55
N ILE A 84 4.12 13.42 -5.89
CA ILE A 84 2.82 13.59 -6.53
C ILE A 84 2.02 12.30 -6.35
N ASP A 85 0.83 12.40 -5.79
CA ASP A 85 -0.15 11.30 -5.82
C ASP A 85 -0.74 11.22 -7.24
N LEU A 86 -0.17 10.33 -8.05
CA LEU A 86 -0.62 10.08 -9.42
C LEU A 86 -1.68 8.98 -9.42
N PRO A 87 -2.81 9.17 -10.12
CA PRO A 87 -3.75 8.10 -10.38
C PRO A 87 -3.10 7.09 -11.35
N ILE A 88 -2.42 6.09 -10.78
CA ILE A 88 -1.95 4.92 -11.53
C ILE A 88 -3.19 4.19 -12.04
N SER A 89 -3.31 4.01 -13.35
CA SER A 89 -4.30 3.06 -13.87
C SER A 89 -3.93 1.69 -13.35
N PRO A 90 -4.83 1.01 -12.62
CA PRO A 90 -4.61 -0.38 -12.33
C PRO A 90 -4.30 -1.13 -13.63
N PRO A 91 -3.37 -2.11 -13.64
CA PRO A 91 -3.09 -2.91 -14.82
C PRO A 91 -4.38 -3.44 -15.49
N PRO A 92 -4.38 -3.69 -16.81
CA PRO A 92 -5.57 -4.11 -17.55
C PRO A 92 -6.20 -5.43 -17.05
N ASP A 93 -5.51 -6.17 -16.18
CA ASP A 93 -5.96 -7.42 -15.53
C ASP A 93 -6.39 -7.25 -14.06
N VAL A 94 -6.54 -6.02 -13.58
CA VAL A 94 -6.91 -5.79 -12.18
C VAL A 94 -8.33 -6.24 -11.93
N SER A 95 -8.46 -7.19 -11.01
CA SER A 95 -9.71 -7.84 -10.69
C SER A 95 -10.72 -6.80 -10.18
N LEU A 96 -12.02 -7.09 -10.35
CA LEU A 96 -13.08 -6.24 -9.79
C LEU A 96 -12.89 -6.00 -8.28
N TYR A 97 -12.34 -6.99 -7.57
CA TYR A 97 -12.02 -6.92 -6.14
C TYR A 97 -11.08 -5.73 -5.84
N ASP A 98 -9.98 -5.65 -6.57
CA ASP A 98 -8.94 -4.65 -6.35
C ASP A 98 -9.47 -3.24 -6.72
N ARG A 99 -10.23 -3.12 -7.81
CA ARG A 99 -10.86 -1.84 -8.20
C ARG A 99 -11.78 -1.31 -7.09
N ILE A 100 -12.63 -2.18 -6.52
CA ILE A 100 -13.53 -1.80 -5.41
C ILE A 100 -12.74 -1.41 -4.16
N ALA A 101 -11.74 -2.20 -3.81
CA ALA A 101 -10.86 -1.93 -2.67
C ALA A 101 -10.17 -0.56 -2.77
N MET A 102 -9.58 -0.24 -3.93
CA MET A 102 -8.92 1.04 -4.19
C MET A 102 -9.89 2.22 -4.07
N ASP A 103 -11.07 2.10 -4.68
CA ASP A 103 -12.07 3.16 -4.62
C ASP A 103 -12.55 3.40 -3.19
N ARG A 104 -12.64 2.35 -2.35
CA ARG A 104 -12.99 2.51 -0.94
C ARG A 104 -11.91 3.24 -0.15
N MET A 105 -10.64 2.91 -0.39
CA MET A 105 -9.50 3.54 0.30
C MET A 105 -9.32 5.00 -0.07
N ARG A 106 -9.64 5.36 -1.30
CA ARG A 106 -9.60 6.75 -1.80
C ARG A 106 -10.89 7.52 -1.50
N ASP A 107 -11.78 6.97 -0.67
CA ASP A 107 -13.10 7.51 -0.34
C ASP A 107 -13.93 7.90 -1.59
N ARG A 108 -13.78 7.15 -2.69
CA ARG A 108 -14.52 7.33 -3.95
C ARG A 108 -15.85 6.59 -4.01
N VAL A 109 -16.07 5.66 -3.07
CA VAL A 109 -17.33 4.95 -2.88
C VAL A 109 -17.83 5.09 -1.44
N PRO A 110 -19.15 5.16 -1.24
CA PRO A 110 -19.74 5.27 0.08
C PRO A 110 -19.50 4.00 0.92
N GLU A 111 -19.54 4.16 2.25
CA GLU A 111 -19.43 3.06 3.20
C GLU A 111 -20.54 2.01 3.01
N GLN A 112 -21.76 2.46 2.67
CA GLN A 112 -22.90 1.60 2.35
C GLN A 112 -23.26 1.71 0.87
N PHE A 113 -23.53 0.59 0.22
CA PHE A 113 -23.82 0.55 -1.21
C PHE A 113 -24.77 -0.60 -1.60
N THR A 114 -25.36 -0.51 -2.79
CA THR A 114 -26.24 -1.54 -3.35
C THR A 114 -25.59 -2.24 -4.54
N GLU A 115 -25.96 -3.50 -4.80
CA GLU A 115 -25.49 -4.24 -5.99
C GLU A 115 -25.77 -3.45 -7.29
N ALA A 116 -26.96 -2.86 -7.42
CA ALA A 116 -27.35 -2.09 -8.60
C ALA A 116 -26.50 -0.81 -8.80
N SER A 117 -26.01 -0.19 -7.73
CA SER A 117 -25.11 0.97 -7.82
C SER A 117 -23.72 0.56 -8.29
N PHE A 118 -23.19 -0.56 -7.79
CA PHE A 118 -21.84 -1.03 -8.12
C PHE A 118 -21.79 -1.72 -9.48
N MET A 119 -22.83 -2.44 -9.89
CA MET A 119 -22.95 -2.97 -11.26
C MET A 119 -22.81 -1.86 -12.30
N ARG A 120 -23.52 -0.73 -12.08
CA ARG A 120 -23.43 0.44 -12.96
C ARG A 120 -22.07 1.13 -12.89
N ARG A 121 -21.52 1.32 -11.69
CA ARG A 121 -20.24 2.03 -11.51
C ARG A 121 -19.07 1.31 -12.17
N TYR A 122 -19.00 -0.01 -12.00
CA TYR A 122 -17.85 -0.81 -12.46
C TYR A 122 -18.06 -1.48 -13.80
N ASP A 123 -19.25 -1.30 -14.40
CA ASP A 123 -19.70 -1.91 -15.64
C ASP A 123 -19.51 -3.44 -15.64
N VAL A 124 -20.20 -4.11 -14.71
CA VAL A 124 -20.06 -5.56 -14.49
C VAL A 124 -21.39 -6.27 -14.34
N SER A 125 -21.40 -7.53 -14.77
CA SER A 125 -22.55 -8.41 -14.56
C SER A 125 -22.82 -8.64 -13.06
N ARG A 126 -24.08 -8.91 -12.71
CA ARG A 126 -24.47 -9.27 -11.34
C ARG A 126 -23.70 -10.46 -10.81
N ALA A 127 -23.51 -11.50 -11.64
CA ALA A 127 -22.80 -12.71 -11.26
C ALA A 127 -21.32 -12.42 -10.90
N GLN A 128 -20.65 -11.56 -11.66
CA GLN A 128 -19.28 -11.15 -11.37
C GLN A 128 -19.18 -10.32 -10.09
N LEU A 129 -20.12 -9.37 -9.89
CA LEU A 129 -20.17 -8.57 -8.67
C LEU A 129 -20.42 -9.44 -7.43
N VAL A 130 -21.42 -10.31 -7.46
CA VAL A 130 -21.76 -11.18 -6.31
C VAL A 130 -20.58 -12.09 -5.95
N ARG A 131 -19.93 -12.74 -6.93
CA ARG A 131 -18.72 -13.54 -6.65
C ARG A 131 -17.63 -12.72 -5.97
N THR A 132 -17.44 -11.48 -6.44
CA THR A 132 -16.43 -10.57 -5.87
C THR A 132 -16.80 -10.14 -4.45
N LEU A 133 -18.05 -9.74 -4.20
CA LEU A 133 -18.52 -9.33 -2.89
C LEU A 133 -18.54 -10.47 -1.88
N THR A 134 -18.86 -11.69 -2.31
CA THR A 134 -18.73 -12.90 -1.47
C THR A 134 -17.29 -13.11 -1.03
N LYS A 135 -16.33 -13.01 -1.97
CA LYS A 135 -14.90 -13.10 -1.64
C LYS A 135 -14.47 -11.97 -0.70
N MET A 136 -14.86 -10.72 -0.99
CA MET A 136 -14.59 -9.58 -0.10
C MET A 136 -15.21 -9.76 1.28
N SER A 137 -16.36 -10.44 1.40
CA SER A 137 -16.99 -10.73 2.68
C SER A 137 -16.27 -11.80 3.48
N GLN A 138 -15.77 -12.84 2.81
CA GLN A 138 -14.90 -13.86 3.43
C GLN A 138 -13.59 -13.23 3.92
N ASP A 139 -13.04 -12.31 3.14
CA ASP A 139 -11.85 -11.53 3.50
C ASP A 139 -12.16 -10.47 4.58
N GLY A 140 -13.42 -10.29 5.00
CA GLY A 140 -13.78 -9.36 6.08
C GLY A 140 -13.81 -7.88 5.68
N LEU A 141 -13.87 -7.57 4.39
CA LEU A 141 -13.86 -6.21 3.83
C LEU A 141 -15.25 -5.61 3.72
N VAL A 142 -16.25 -6.45 3.51
CA VAL A 142 -17.66 -6.06 3.41
C VAL A 142 -18.53 -7.05 4.19
N ARG A 143 -19.72 -6.63 4.59
CA ARG A 143 -20.77 -7.53 5.07
C ARG A 143 -22.11 -7.13 4.48
N ARG A 144 -23.08 -8.06 4.51
CA ARG A 144 -24.46 -7.70 4.19
C ARG A 144 -25.01 -6.77 5.27
N SER A 145 -25.72 -5.74 4.83
CA SER A 145 -26.50 -4.88 5.73
C SER A 145 -27.76 -5.63 6.19
N THR A 146 -28.38 -5.21 7.29
CA THR A 146 -29.64 -5.78 7.82
C THR A 146 -30.86 -5.53 6.90
N GLY A 147 -30.67 -4.79 5.79
CA GLY A 147 -31.65 -4.61 4.71
C GLY A 147 -31.07 -4.95 3.33
N HIS A 148 -31.43 -4.15 2.31
CA HIS A 148 -30.90 -4.32 0.95
C HIS A 148 -29.54 -3.62 0.82
N GLY A 149 -28.48 -4.40 0.60
CA GLY A 149 -27.16 -3.86 0.24
C GLY A 149 -26.00 -4.42 1.07
N TRP A 150 -24.87 -3.72 0.96
CA TRP A 150 -23.59 -4.09 1.51
C TRP A 150 -23.00 -2.89 2.27
N ILE A 151 -22.23 -3.18 3.31
CA ILE A 151 -21.48 -2.19 4.08
C ILE A 151 -20.02 -2.60 4.13
N PHE A 152 -19.12 -1.64 3.88
CA PHE A 152 -17.69 -1.82 4.11
C PHE A 152 -17.41 -1.90 5.60
N MET A 153 -16.53 -2.83 5.99
CA MET A 153 -16.01 -2.86 7.34
C MET A 153 -15.11 -1.63 7.59
N PRO A 154 -14.90 -1.22 8.86
CA PRO A 154 -13.99 -0.13 9.19
C PRO A 154 -12.64 -0.35 8.51
N SER A 155 -12.07 0.70 7.91
CA SER A 155 -10.79 0.64 7.21
C SER A 155 -9.82 1.67 7.79
N LEU A 156 -8.52 1.45 7.60
CA LEU A 156 -7.48 2.40 7.99
C LEU A 156 -7.29 3.49 6.91
N ASN A 157 -8.37 4.06 6.41
CA ASN A 157 -8.37 5.06 5.33
C ASN A 157 -7.99 6.49 5.80
N SER A 158 -7.62 6.68 7.07
CA SER A 158 -7.16 7.98 7.60
C SER A 158 -5.84 7.86 8.36
N ALA A 159 -5.06 8.95 8.37
CA ALA A 159 -3.81 9.08 9.15
C ALA A 159 -4.02 8.68 10.62
N LYS A 160 -5.09 9.20 11.21
CA LYS A 160 -5.43 9.02 12.61
C LYS A 160 -5.80 7.56 12.92
N ALA A 161 -6.61 6.93 12.07
CA ALA A 161 -6.98 5.52 12.23
C ALA A 161 -5.76 4.60 12.07
N TYR A 162 -4.93 4.86 11.06
CA TYR A 162 -3.68 4.13 10.82
C TYR A 162 -2.73 4.23 12.03
N ALA A 163 -2.48 5.46 12.52
CA ALA A 163 -1.63 5.68 13.69
C ALA A 163 -2.21 5.08 14.98
N ALA A 164 -3.54 5.04 15.13
CA ALA A 164 -4.19 4.36 16.26
C ALA A 164 -4.01 2.84 16.17
N SER A 165 -4.14 2.25 14.98
CA SER A 165 -3.89 0.82 14.74
C SER A 165 -2.46 0.43 15.10
N TYR A 166 -1.45 1.17 14.61
CA TYR A 166 -0.06 0.87 14.94
C TYR A 166 0.27 1.03 16.41
N ARG A 167 -0.26 2.07 17.09
CA ARG A 167 -0.11 2.21 18.55
C ARG A 167 -0.69 1.04 19.32
N PHE A 168 -1.86 0.56 18.90
CA PHE A 168 -2.46 -0.65 19.48
C PHE A 168 -1.56 -1.88 19.29
N ARG A 169 -1.04 -2.09 18.08
CA ARG A 169 -0.15 -3.23 17.77
C ARG A 169 1.16 -3.19 18.58
N ILE A 170 1.77 -2.01 18.72
CA ILE A 170 3.00 -1.79 19.51
C ILE A 170 2.80 -2.16 21.00
N ILE A 171 1.58 -2.04 21.51
CA ILE A 171 1.22 -2.44 22.88
C ILE A 171 0.97 -3.95 22.94
N VAL A 172 0.14 -4.47 22.04
CA VAL A 172 -0.42 -5.83 22.15
C VAL A 172 0.54 -6.91 21.67
N GLU A 173 1.20 -6.73 20.52
CA GLU A 173 1.97 -7.82 19.91
C GLU A 173 3.24 -8.15 20.69
N PRO A 174 4.11 -7.17 21.05
CA PRO A 174 5.27 -7.46 21.90
C PRO A 174 4.90 -7.99 23.28
N ALA A 175 3.79 -7.51 23.86
CA ALA A 175 3.29 -8.03 25.12
C ALA A 175 2.81 -9.50 24.98
N GLY A 176 2.22 -9.86 23.85
CA GLY A 176 1.86 -11.24 23.52
C GLY A 176 3.06 -12.19 23.53
N LEU A 177 4.23 -11.73 23.07
CA LEU A 177 5.47 -12.49 23.19
C LEU A 177 5.94 -12.62 24.64
N MET A 178 5.48 -11.79 25.58
CA MET A 178 5.91 -11.81 26.98
C MET A 178 4.89 -12.47 27.92
N GLU A 179 3.79 -13.00 27.39
CA GLU A 179 2.78 -13.70 28.19
C GLU A 179 3.39 -14.90 28.91
N ALA A 180 2.98 -15.13 30.16
CA ALA A 180 3.41 -16.30 30.92
C ALA A 180 2.96 -17.63 30.28
N THR A 181 1.93 -17.59 29.44
CA THR A 181 1.40 -18.72 28.68
C THR A 181 2.06 -18.88 27.31
N PHE A 182 3.11 -18.13 27.00
CA PHE A 182 3.78 -18.21 25.71
C PHE A 182 4.40 -19.60 25.49
N VAL A 183 4.09 -20.22 24.35
CA VAL A 183 4.65 -21.50 23.93
C VAL A 183 5.13 -21.39 22.49
N LEU A 184 6.43 -21.58 22.29
CA LEU A 184 7.04 -21.57 20.97
C LEU A 184 6.64 -22.82 20.17
N ASP A 185 5.91 -22.62 19.07
CA ASP A 185 5.76 -23.62 18.01
C ASP A 185 6.96 -23.53 17.05
N ARG A 186 8.03 -24.29 17.36
CA ARG A 186 9.26 -24.33 16.56
C ARG A 186 8.97 -24.69 15.09
N PRO A 187 8.24 -25.78 14.76
CA PRO A 187 7.89 -26.10 13.38
C PRO A 187 7.14 -24.98 12.64
N ALA A 188 6.20 -24.30 13.29
CA ALA A 188 5.50 -23.17 12.65
C ALA A 188 6.44 -21.99 12.39
N THR A 189 7.33 -21.69 13.33
CA THR A 189 8.33 -20.63 13.21
C THR A 189 9.27 -20.88 12.02
N GLU A 190 9.79 -22.10 11.89
CA GLU A 190 10.66 -22.49 10.78
C GLU A 190 9.96 -22.42 9.43
N ARG A 191 8.69 -22.88 9.35
CA ARG A 191 7.87 -22.76 8.13
C ARG A 191 7.62 -21.30 7.76
N CYS A 192 7.33 -20.44 8.75
CA CYS A 192 7.12 -19.02 8.54
C CYS A 192 8.40 -18.35 8.01
N ARG A 193 9.55 -18.68 8.60
CA ARG A 193 10.87 -18.20 8.16
C ARG A 193 11.17 -18.60 6.72
N ALA A 194 11.00 -19.87 6.37
CA ALA A 194 11.20 -20.35 5.01
C ALA A 194 10.27 -19.65 3.99
N ALA A 195 9.02 -19.34 4.38
CA ALA A 195 8.10 -18.57 3.54
C ALA A 195 8.61 -17.14 3.27
N HIS A 196 9.20 -16.47 4.26
CA HIS A 196 9.81 -15.15 4.09
C HIS A 196 11.04 -15.18 3.17
N GLU A 197 11.88 -16.20 3.28
CA GLU A 197 13.02 -16.39 2.37
C GLU A 197 12.57 -16.64 0.93
N GLN A 198 11.54 -17.47 0.73
CA GLN A 198 10.94 -17.68 -0.58
C GLN A 198 10.32 -16.41 -1.14
N MET A 199 9.68 -15.59 -0.28
CA MET A 199 9.14 -14.30 -0.67
C MET A 199 10.23 -13.39 -1.24
N LEU A 200 11.41 -13.34 -0.62
CA LEU A 200 12.55 -12.57 -1.10
C LEU A 200 13.08 -13.06 -2.46
N VAL A 201 13.18 -14.39 -2.66
CA VAL A 201 13.59 -14.96 -3.95
C VAL A 201 12.59 -14.59 -5.05
N ARG A 202 11.29 -14.63 -4.74
CA ARG A 202 10.23 -14.29 -5.69
C ARG A 202 10.17 -12.79 -5.99
N ALA A 203 10.44 -11.94 -5.01
CA ALA A 203 10.52 -10.49 -5.20
C ALA A 203 11.57 -10.14 -6.27
N LYS A 204 12.77 -10.71 -6.20
CA LYS A 204 13.84 -10.55 -7.20
C LYS A 204 13.44 -10.97 -8.62
N SER A 205 12.51 -11.92 -8.74
CA SER A 205 12.02 -12.40 -10.04
C SER A 205 10.86 -11.57 -10.61
N GLY A 206 10.38 -10.54 -9.90
CA GLY A 206 9.25 -9.70 -10.31
C GLY A 206 7.89 -10.39 -10.27
N LYS A 207 7.77 -11.56 -9.59
CA LYS A 207 6.57 -12.42 -9.59
C LYS A 207 5.78 -12.36 -8.29
N LEU A 208 5.88 -11.28 -7.54
CA LEU A 208 5.27 -11.17 -6.21
C LEU A 208 4.18 -10.10 -6.22
N SER A 209 2.96 -10.48 -5.84
CA SER A 209 1.85 -9.53 -5.69
C SER A 209 1.83 -8.91 -4.30
N GLY A 210 1.32 -7.68 -4.16
CA GLY A 210 1.11 -7.03 -2.87
C GLY A 210 0.24 -7.88 -1.91
N ARG A 211 -0.67 -8.69 -2.45
CA ARG A 211 -1.47 -9.65 -1.66
C ARG A 211 -0.63 -10.74 -1.04
N GLU A 212 0.31 -11.32 -1.78
CA GLU A 212 1.17 -12.37 -1.24
C GLU A 212 2.12 -11.81 -0.16
N ILE A 213 2.56 -10.56 -0.31
CA ILE A 213 3.35 -9.88 0.71
C ILE A 213 2.53 -9.69 1.98
N PHE A 214 1.32 -9.15 1.84
CA PHE A 214 0.39 -8.96 2.95
C PHE A 214 0.04 -10.28 3.65
N ASP A 215 -0.30 -11.32 2.90
CA ASP A 215 -0.69 -12.61 3.45
C ASP A 215 0.47 -13.24 4.24
N THR A 216 1.70 -13.11 3.76
CA THR A 216 2.91 -13.56 4.47
C THR A 216 3.14 -12.77 5.76
N ASN A 217 3.02 -11.43 5.69
CA ASN A 217 3.12 -10.52 6.84
C ASN A 217 2.06 -10.82 7.91
N ALA A 218 0.80 -10.95 7.51
CA ALA A 218 -0.32 -11.23 8.40
C ALA A 218 -0.15 -12.56 9.13
N LYS A 219 0.26 -13.62 8.42
CA LYS A 219 0.52 -14.95 8.99
C LYS A 219 1.65 -14.94 10.01
N PHE A 220 2.69 -14.14 9.81
CA PHE A 220 3.76 -13.96 10.79
C PHE A 220 3.22 -13.41 12.11
N HIS A 221 2.49 -12.29 12.06
CA HIS A 221 1.94 -11.68 13.27
C HIS A 221 0.87 -12.55 13.95
N GLU A 222 0.02 -13.24 13.18
CA GLU A 222 -0.96 -14.20 13.71
C GLU A 222 -0.29 -15.38 14.41
N MET A 223 0.77 -15.94 13.81
CA MET A 223 1.54 -17.03 14.41
C MET A 223 2.08 -16.61 15.79
N LEU A 224 2.71 -15.43 15.87
CA LEU A 224 3.22 -14.89 17.13
C LEU A 224 2.10 -14.69 18.17
N ALA A 225 0.96 -14.15 17.73
CA ALA A 225 -0.19 -13.91 18.59
C ALA A 225 -0.80 -15.20 19.13
N VAL A 226 -0.83 -16.28 18.34
CA VAL A 226 -1.29 -17.61 18.78
C VAL A 226 -0.32 -18.21 19.80
N MET A 227 0.99 -18.06 19.58
CA MET A 227 2.01 -18.55 20.51
C MET A 227 1.91 -17.92 21.89
N SER A 228 1.29 -16.75 22.05
CA SER A 228 1.07 -16.12 23.36
C SER A 228 0.22 -16.98 24.32
N GLY A 229 -0.56 -17.93 23.80
CA GLY A 229 -1.53 -18.71 24.59
C GLY A 229 -2.75 -17.89 25.03
N ASN A 230 -2.79 -16.60 24.70
CA ASN A 230 -3.87 -15.70 25.06
C ASN A 230 -4.81 -15.49 23.87
N ARG A 231 -6.00 -16.10 23.94
CA ARG A 231 -7.02 -16.02 22.89
C ARG A 231 -7.41 -14.58 22.51
N PHE A 232 -7.35 -13.64 23.45
CA PHE A 232 -7.73 -12.25 23.20
C PHE A 232 -6.64 -11.50 22.43
N VAL A 233 -5.37 -11.84 22.66
CA VAL A 233 -4.24 -11.33 21.85
C VAL A 233 -4.37 -11.84 20.41
N ALA A 234 -4.62 -13.15 20.23
CA ALA A 234 -4.82 -13.74 18.92
C ALA A 234 -5.99 -13.07 18.15
N GLN A 235 -7.16 -12.93 18.79
CA GLN A 235 -8.32 -12.27 18.19
C GLN A 235 -8.07 -10.79 17.87
N ALA A 236 -7.34 -10.08 18.75
CA ALA A 236 -6.98 -8.69 18.54
C ALA A 236 -6.08 -8.50 17.31
N VAL A 237 -5.06 -9.34 17.15
CA VAL A 237 -4.13 -9.27 16.01
C VAL A 237 -4.84 -9.64 14.71
N GLU A 238 -5.65 -10.70 14.71
CA GLU A 238 -6.48 -11.09 13.58
C GLU A 238 -7.39 -9.91 13.14
N GLN A 239 -8.02 -9.23 14.10
CA GLN A 239 -8.84 -8.06 13.82
C GLN A 239 -8.02 -6.91 13.22
N GLN A 240 -6.81 -6.64 13.71
CA GLN A 240 -5.94 -5.61 13.11
C GLN A 240 -5.50 -5.98 11.69
N ASN A 241 -5.25 -7.26 11.41
CA ASN A 241 -4.91 -7.72 10.07
C ASN A 241 -6.08 -7.47 9.09
N ARG A 242 -7.31 -7.80 9.49
CA ARG A 242 -8.52 -7.48 8.68
C ARG A 242 -8.62 -6.00 8.32
N LEU A 243 -8.34 -5.10 9.27
CA LEU A 243 -8.36 -3.65 9.04
C LEU A 243 -7.26 -3.18 8.08
N ARG A 244 -6.09 -3.85 8.12
CA ARG A 244 -4.90 -3.49 7.34
C ARG A 244 -4.90 -4.05 5.92
N GLN A 245 -5.71 -5.07 5.64
CA GLN A 245 -5.75 -5.77 4.37
C GLN A 245 -5.89 -4.82 3.18
N LEU A 246 -6.79 -3.83 3.25
CA LEU A 246 -6.91 -2.82 2.19
C LEU A 246 -5.67 -1.93 2.11
N SER A 247 -5.19 -1.42 3.25
CA SER A 247 -4.11 -0.45 3.32
C SER A 247 -2.75 -0.96 2.83
N GLU A 248 -2.45 -2.23 3.05
CA GLU A 248 -1.12 -2.79 2.83
C GLU A 248 -0.92 -3.41 1.44
N TYR A 249 -1.98 -3.64 0.66
CA TYR A 249 -1.86 -4.10 -0.74
C TYR A 249 -1.06 -3.13 -1.64
N TYR A 250 -0.85 -1.88 -1.21
CA TYR A 250 -0.28 -0.79 -2.02
C TYR A 250 1.00 -0.17 -1.44
N VAL A 251 1.57 -0.74 -0.38
CA VAL A 251 2.77 -0.18 0.29
C VAL A 251 4.08 -0.78 -0.21
N TYR A 252 4.01 -1.92 -0.91
CA TYR A 252 5.16 -2.75 -1.27
C TYR A 252 5.38 -2.87 -2.78
N ASP A 253 5.75 -1.77 -3.43
CA ASP A 253 6.25 -1.76 -4.82
C ASP A 253 7.79 -1.67 -4.89
N ASP A 254 8.46 -1.68 -3.73
CA ASP A 254 9.90 -1.45 -3.59
C ASP A 254 10.60 -2.71 -3.06
N GLU A 255 11.54 -3.25 -3.84
CA GLU A 255 12.32 -4.43 -3.48
C GLU A 255 13.10 -4.22 -2.17
N ASP A 256 13.66 -3.02 -1.96
CA ASP A 256 14.47 -2.72 -0.77
C ASP A 256 13.63 -2.76 0.51
N ARG A 257 12.35 -2.37 0.40
CA ARG A 257 11.38 -2.50 1.50
C ARG A 257 11.05 -3.95 1.81
N ILE A 258 10.85 -4.77 0.78
CA ILE A 258 10.59 -6.21 0.96
C ILE A 258 11.80 -6.88 1.61
N GLN A 259 13.01 -6.55 1.16
CA GLN A 259 14.26 -7.03 1.77
C GLN A 259 14.36 -6.64 3.25
N THR A 260 14.03 -5.40 3.59
CA THR A 260 14.06 -4.91 4.98
C THR A 260 13.04 -5.65 5.84
N LEU A 261 11.79 -5.75 5.38
CA LEU A 261 10.71 -6.48 6.05
C LEU A 261 11.10 -7.94 6.34
N VAL A 262 11.57 -8.67 5.32
CA VAL A 262 11.98 -10.06 5.46
C VAL A 262 13.10 -10.21 6.48
N ARG A 263 14.09 -9.32 6.43
CA ARG A 263 15.23 -9.35 7.36
C ARG A 263 14.78 -9.14 8.80
N GLU A 264 13.98 -8.12 9.07
CA GLU A 264 13.44 -7.83 10.42
C GLU A 264 12.64 -9.01 10.97
N HIS A 265 11.77 -9.61 10.15
CA HIS A 265 10.98 -10.78 10.56
C HIS A 265 11.86 -12.00 10.85
N CYS A 266 12.85 -12.28 10.00
CA CYS A 266 13.79 -13.38 10.22
C CYS A 266 14.59 -13.18 11.52
N GLU A 267 15.06 -11.95 11.81
CA GLU A 267 15.76 -11.65 13.06
C GLU A 267 14.89 -11.90 14.31
N ILE A 268 13.60 -11.57 14.26
CA ILE A 268 12.64 -11.86 15.34
C ILE A 268 12.47 -13.38 15.51
N MET A 269 12.30 -14.11 14.42
CA MET A 269 12.14 -15.58 14.46
C MET A 269 13.41 -16.28 14.95
N ASP A 270 14.59 -15.80 14.54
CA ASP A 270 15.87 -16.34 14.97
C ASP A 270 16.08 -16.13 16.48
N ALA A 271 15.70 -14.97 17.02
CA ALA A 271 15.69 -14.73 18.47
C ALA A 271 14.76 -15.69 19.22
N LEU A 272 13.55 -15.93 18.70
CA LEU A 272 12.61 -16.91 19.29
C LEU A 272 13.16 -18.34 19.25
N LEU A 273 13.75 -18.77 18.13
CA LEU A 273 14.35 -20.11 17.98
C LEU A 273 15.56 -20.32 18.91
N ALA A 274 16.31 -19.26 19.19
CA ALA A 274 17.39 -19.24 20.17
C ALA A 274 16.90 -19.21 21.64
N GLY A 275 15.60 -19.00 21.86
CA GLY A 275 15.01 -18.92 23.21
C GLY A 275 15.09 -17.52 23.84
N ASP A 276 15.48 -16.49 23.09
CA ASP A 276 15.57 -15.11 23.57
C ASP A 276 14.28 -14.34 23.29
N GLN A 277 13.26 -14.65 24.09
CA GLN A 277 11.92 -14.07 23.98
C GLN A 277 11.89 -12.56 24.27
N ILE A 278 12.74 -12.08 25.18
CA ILE A 278 12.87 -10.64 25.51
C ILE A 278 13.44 -9.87 24.32
N TRP A 279 14.48 -10.42 23.68
CA TRP A 279 15.04 -9.81 22.50
C TRP A 279 14.08 -9.83 21.31
N ALA A 280 13.38 -10.94 21.08
CA ALA A 280 12.34 -11.03 20.06
C ALA A 280 11.24 -9.96 20.25
N ALA A 281 10.77 -9.74 21.49
CA ALA A 281 9.78 -8.71 21.79
C ALA A 281 10.32 -7.28 21.51
N THR A 282 11.60 -7.05 21.80
CA THR A 282 12.27 -5.77 21.53
C THR A 282 12.37 -5.49 20.03
N LEU A 283 12.79 -6.50 19.25
CA LEU A 283 12.85 -6.43 17.80
C LEU A 283 11.46 -6.21 17.18
N LEU A 284 10.44 -6.93 17.65
CA LEU A 284 9.06 -6.78 17.17
C LEU A 284 8.53 -5.37 17.43
N ARG A 285 8.78 -4.80 18.62
CA ARG A 285 8.41 -3.41 18.92
C ARG A 285 9.06 -2.44 17.94
N ARG A 286 10.36 -2.56 17.72
CA ARG A 286 11.12 -1.70 16.79
C ARG A 286 10.57 -1.82 15.37
N HIS A 287 10.32 -3.03 14.90
CA HIS A 287 9.71 -3.29 13.60
C HIS A 287 8.38 -2.54 13.44
N LEU A 288 7.48 -2.64 14.42
CA LEU A 288 6.18 -1.96 14.38
C LEU A 288 6.31 -0.43 14.44
N GLU A 289 7.27 0.11 15.19
CA GLU A 289 7.56 1.54 15.24
C GLU A 289 8.07 2.07 13.89
N ILE A 290 8.94 1.32 13.22
CA ILE A 290 9.45 1.67 11.88
C ILE A 290 8.29 1.62 10.88
N ALA A 291 7.53 0.51 10.86
CA ALA A 291 6.39 0.34 9.98
C ALA A 291 5.33 1.44 10.15
N SER A 292 5.11 1.93 11.38
CA SER A 292 4.16 3.03 11.64
C SER A 292 4.51 4.34 10.92
N ARG A 293 5.78 4.56 10.60
CA ARG A 293 6.29 5.77 9.90
C ARG A 293 6.21 5.63 8.39
N LEU A 294 6.05 4.42 7.87
CA LEU A 294 5.93 4.11 6.45
C LEU A 294 4.50 4.28 5.92
N ALA A 295 3.73 5.17 6.55
CA ALA A 295 2.31 5.36 6.27
C ALA A 295 2.06 5.57 4.76
N PRO A 296 1.12 4.82 4.17
CA PRO A 296 0.81 4.93 2.75
C PRO A 296 0.37 6.35 2.35
N PRO A 297 0.48 6.73 1.06
CA PRO A 297 0.17 8.08 0.58
C PRO A 297 -1.23 8.60 0.99
N PHE A 298 -2.26 7.75 1.00
CA PHE A 298 -3.61 8.13 1.42
C PHE A 298 -3.69 8.46 2.93
N ALA A 299 -2.84 7.85 3.76
CA ALA A 299 -2.75 8.21 5.17
C ALA A 299 -2.03 9.56 5.37
N LYS A 300 -1.25 10.05 4.40
CA LYS A 300 -0.63 11.39 4.46
C LYS A 300 -1.60 12.49 4.02
N ALA A 301 -2.34 12.26 2.92
CA ALA A 301 -3.28 13.23 2.34
C ALA A 301 -4.44 13.64 3.28
N ALA A 302 -4.79 12.81 4.26
CA ALA A 302 -5.82 13.11 5.25
C ALA A 302 -5.34 14.04 6.38
N SER A 303 -4.02 14.16 6.61
CA SER A 303 -3.47 15.04 7.65
C SER A 303 -3.53 16.53 7.27
N GLU A 304 -3.57 16.82 5.96
CA GLU A 304 -3.61 18.18 5.40
C GLU A 304 -5.05 18.71 5.22
N ARG A 305 -6.07 17.90 5.51
CA ARG A 305 -7.49 18.26 5.35
C ARG A 305 -8.24 18.40 6.68
N THR A 306 -7.56 18.87 7.72
CA THR A 306 -8.26 19.32 8.94
C THR A 306 -8.16 20.84 9.00
N PRO A 307 -9.29 21.57 9.15
CA PRO A 307 -9.29 23.03 9.23
C PRO A 307 -8.53 23.56 10.45
#